data_AF-A0A368VSH4-F1
#
_entry.id   AF-A0A368VSH4-F1
#
_cell.length_a   1.000
_cell.length_b   1.000
_cell.length_c   1.000
_cell.angle_alpha   90.00
_cell.angle_beta   90.00
_cell.angle_gamma   90.00
#
_symmetry.space_group_name_H-M   'P 1'
#
loop_
_entity.id
_entity.type
_entity.pdbx_description
1 polymer ?
#
loop_
_entity_poly.entity_id
_entity_poly.type
_entity_poly.pdbx_seq_one_letter_code
_entity_poly.pdbx_strand_id
1 'polypeptide(L)'
;MTDRYDSGPDSGETLSDSAQQAAPGADIPAAGGGELSEQQGIGVPDALQRLWTPHRMSYIQGENKPEGENSDGCPFCRLLEGQQSDDETLIVARDEQVFAVLNLYPYNPGHLMVLPYRHVADYTDLTAPETVAVAEFTQRAMRVIRSVSAPHGFNIGLNQGPVAGAGIAAHLHQHVVPRWGGDSNFMPVIGHTRVLPQLLGDTRRLLADAWQRLE
;
A
#
# COMPACT_ATOMS: atom_id res chain seq x y z
N MET A 1 -50.65 37.69 -22.25
CA MET A 1 -50.64 38.88 -21.36
C MET A 1 -49.33 38.83 -20.60
N THR A 2 -48.35 39.50 -21.20
CA THR A 2 -46.98 39.74 -20.71
C THR A 2 -46.98 40.87 -19.70
N ASP A 3 -46.00 40.92 -18.80
CA ASP A 3 -45.21 42.13 -18.50
C ASP A 3 -43.96 41.70 -17.71
N ARG A 4 -42.74 41.81 -18.26
CA ARG A 4 -41.89 43.01 -18.51
C ARG A 4 -41.34 43.56 -17.19
N TYR A 5 -40.05 43.35 -16.88
CA TYR A 5 -38.91 44.17 -17.33
C TYR A 5 -39.25 45.67 -17.35
N ASP A 6 -38.79 46.39 -16.33
CA ASP A 6 -38.63 47.84 -16.39
C ASP A 6 -37.21 48.21 -15.93
N SER A 7 -36.69 49.23 -16.60
CA SER A 7 -35.27 49.55 -16.74
C SER A 7 -35.07 51.05 -16.48
N GLY A 8 -34.15 51.37 -15.56
CA GLY A 8 -33.36 52.62 -15.49
C GLY A 8 -34.00 53.83 -14.78
N PRO A 9 -33.27 54.97 -14.63
CA PRO A 9 -31.82 55.19 -14.80
C PRO A 9 -31.15 56.06 -13.68
N ASP A 10 -29.87 56.40 -13.91
CA ASP A 10 -29.02 57.48 -13.31
C ASP A 10 -28.58 57.34 -11.84
N SER A 11 -27.38 57.73 -11.41
CA SER A 11 -26.21 58.39 -12.00
C SER A 11 -25.06 58.14 -10.99
N GLY A 12 -23.87 57.72 -11.41
CA GLY A 12 -22.77 58.65 -11.66
C GLY A 12 -22.09 59.10 -10.37
N GLU A 13 -21.06 58.39 -9.91
CA GLU A 13 -19.87 59.01 -9.30
C GLU A 13 -18.66 58.07 -9.30
N THR A 14 -17.54 58.64 -9.69
CA THR A 14 -16.26 58.06 -10.09
C THR A 14 -15.33 57.81 -8.91
N LEU A 15 -14.59 56.69 -8.91
CA LEU A 15 -13.36 56.56 -8.14
C LEU A 15 -12.26 55.94 -9.01
N SER A 16 -11.38 56.81 -9.51
CA SER A 16 -9.98 56.51 -9.80
C SER A 16 -9.25 56.32 -8.46
N ASP A 17 -8.48 55.24 -8.28
CA ASP A 17 -7.01 55.31 -8.32
C ASP A 17 -6.37 53.91 -8.19
N SER A 18 -5.31 53.75 -8.95
CA SER A 18 -4.24 52.75 -8.96
C SER A 18 -4.11 51.72 -7.80
N ALA A 19 -4.20 50.42 -8.16
CA ALA A 19 -3.61 49.34 -7.38
C ALA A 19 -2.30 48.89 -8.04
N GLN A 20 -1.20 49.14 -7.33
CA GLN A 20 0.18 49.05 -7.78
C GLN A 20 0.86 47.84 -7.12
N GLN A 21 1.49 47.03 -7.96
CA GLN A 21 2.77 46.32 -7.76
C GLN A 21 3.03 45.54 -6.45
N ALA A 22 3.28 44.24 -6.61
CA ALA A 22 3.81 43.34 -5.58
C ALA A 22 5.34 43.41 -5.47
N ALA A 23 5.85 43.37 -4.22
CA ALA A 23 7.20 42.93 -3.81
C ALA A 23 7.23 42.75 -2.25
N PRO A 24 8.33 42.30 -1.60
CA PRO A 24 8.75 40.91 -1.38
C PRO A 24 9.03 40.54 0.10
N GLY A 25 9.24 39.25 0.39
CA GLY A 25 10.14 38.72 1.45
C GLY A 25 9.76 38.88 2.93
N ALA A 26 9.48 37.76 3.61
CA ALA A 26 9.52 37.67 5.08
C ALA A 26 10.47 36.52 5.48
N ASP A 27 11.52 36.87 6.23
CA ASP A 27 12.60 36.00 6.70
C ASP A 27 12.15 35.01 7.79
N ILE A 28 12.64 33.76 7.72
CA ILE A 28 12.56 32.75 8.78
C ILE A 28 13.96 32.57 9.40
N PRO A 29 14.10 32.53 10.73
CA PRO A 29 15.40 32.59 11.41
C PRO A 29 16.23 31.32 11.19
N ALA A 30 17.54 31.51 11.09
CA ALA A 30 18.53 30.45 10.95
C ALA A 30 18.64 29.61 12.24
N ALA A 31 18.31 28.32 12.15
CA ALA A 31 18.68 27.33 13.16
C ALA A 31 20.15 26.94 12.97
N GLY A 32 20.94 27.10 14.03
CA GLY A 32 22.38 26.89 14.03
C GLY A 32 22.80 25.44 13.80
N GLY A 33 23.76 25.27 12.87
CA GLY A 33 24.93 24.41 12.94
C GLY A 33 24.81 23.02 13.56
N GLY A 34 24.09 22.11 12.89
CA GLY A 34 24.52 20.71 12.88
C GLY A 34 25.57 20.55 11.78
N GLU A 35 26.80 20.14 12.13
CA GLU A 35 27.79 19.77 11.12
C GLU A 35 27.24 18.64 10.25
N LEU A 36 26.84 19.00 9.03
CA LEU A 36 26.45 18.06 8.00
C LEU A 36 27.72 17.39 7.48
N SER A 37 27.85 16.10 7.74
CA SER A 37 28.85 15.26 7.06
C SER A 37 28.53 15.23 5.57
N GLU A 38 29.45 15.70 4.72
CA GLU A 38 29.34 15.57 3.27
C GLU A 38 29.26 14.08 2.89
N GLN A 39 28.19 13.70 2.19
CA GLN A 39 28.17 12.47 1.40
C GLN A 39 28.51 12.82 -0.04
N GLN A 40 29.64 12.32 -0.54
CA GLN A 40 29.96 12.36 -1.95
C GLN A 40 29.23 11.22 -2.69
N GLY A 41 28.08 11.56 -3.30
CA GLY A 41 27.31 10.69 -4.19
C GLY A 41 26.34 11.49 -5.05
N ILE A 42 26.07 11.04 -6.28
CA ILE A 42 25.17 11.71 -7.22
C ILE A 42 23.71 11.37 -6.86
N GLY A 43 23.04 12.28 -6.16
CA GLY A 43 21.60 12.21 -5.89
C GLY A 43 21.14 13.39 -5.04
N VAL A 44 20.01 14.01 -5.40
CA VAL A 44 19.39 15.05 -4.58
C VAL A 44 18.89 14.41 -3.29
N PRO A 45 19.27 14.89 -2.10
CA PRO A 45 18.73 14.40 -0.84
C PRO A 45 17.23 14.71 -0.79
N ASP A 46 16.39 13.69 -0.93
CA ASP A 46 14.99 13.74 -0.52
C ASP A 46 14.79 12.82 0.68
N ALA A 47 13.79 13.12 1.50
CA ALA A 47 13.47 12.31 2.69
C ALA A 47 12.79 10.97 2.33
N LEU A 48 12.79 10.56 1.05
CA LEU A 48 12.11 9.35 0.60
C LEU A 48 13.00 8.13 0.81
N GLN A 49 12.59 7.26 1.75
CA GLN A 49 13.13 5.91 1.83
C GLN A 49 12.67 5.12 0.60
N ARG A 50 13.57 4.94 -0.38
CA ARG A 50 13.26 4.25 -1.64
C ARG A 50 13.29 2.74 -1.46
N LEU A 51 12.13 2.09 -1.54
CA LEU A 51 12.01 0.64 -1.63
C LEU A 51 12.04 0.23 -3.11
N TRP A 52 13.20 -0.17 -3.61
CA TRP A 52 13.33 -0.70 -4.97
C TRP A 52 12.86 -2.15 -5.03
N THR A 53 11.88 -2.42 -5.89
CA THR A 53 11.36 -3.77 -6.21
C THR A 53 11.43 -3.98 -7.72
N PRO A 54 12.57 -4.45 -8.26
CA PRO A 54 12.79 -4.54 -9.72
C PRO A 54 11.82 -5.50 -10.43
N HIS A 55 11.31 -6.52 -9.73
CA HIS A 55 10.25 -7.40 -10.25
C HIS A 55 8.91 -6.69 -10.50
N ARG A 56 8.72 -5.47 -10.00
CA ARG A 56 7.52 -4.67 -10.30
C ARG A 56 7.41 -4.35 -11.80
N MET A 57 8.53 -4.34 -12.52
CA MET A 57 8.55 -4.06 -13.96
C MET A 57 7.86 -5.16 -14.79
N SER A 58 8.00 -6.44 -14.45
CA SER A 58 7.32 -7.52 -15.19
C SER A 58 5.80 -7.46 -15.04
N TYR A 59 5.31 -6.94 -13.90
CA TYR A 59 3.88 -6.74 -13.66
C TYR A 59 3.32 -5.50 -14.37
N ILE A 60 4.10 -4.42 -14.49
CA ILE A 60 3.74 -3.22 -15.27
C ILE A 60 3.71 -3.55 -16.78
N GLN A 61 4.56 -4.49 -17.22
CA GLN A 61 4.62 -4.97 -18.61
C GLN A 61 3.48 -5.93 -19.00
N GLY A 62 2.57 -6.26 -18.08
CA GLY A 62 1.31 -6.94 -18.38
C GLY A 62 1.36 -8.47 -18.37
N GLU A 63 2.52 -9.09 -18.10
CA GLU A 63 2.60 -10.54 -17.98
C GLU A 63 1.86 -11.00 -16.71
N ASN A 64 0.68 -11.62 -16.88
CA ASN A 64 -0.22 -12.15 -15.84
C ASN A 64 -1.12 -11.13 -15.10
N LYS A 65 -1.39 -9.96 -15.69
CA LYS A 65 -2.44 -9.10 -15.16
C LYS A 65 -3.81 -9.73 -15.45
N PRO A 66 -4.68 -9.98 -14.44
CA PRO A 66 -6.02 -10.47 -14.72
C PRO A 66 -6.77 -9.46 -15.60
N GLU A 67 -7.31 -9.94 -16.72
CA GLU A 67 -8.12 -9.16 -17.65
C GLU A 67 -9.59 -9.26 -17.24
N GLY A 68 -10.14 -8.17 -16.71
CA GLY A 68 -11.57 -8.06 -16.37
C GLY A 68 -11.86 -7.74 -14.91
N GLU A 69 -13.12 -7.41 -14.65
CA GLU A 69 -13.65 -7.06 -13.31
C GLU A 69 -14.31 -8.27 -12.62
N ASN A 70 -14.32 -9.43 -13.28
CA ASN A 70 -14.98 -10.64 -12.79
C ASN A 70 -13.98 -11.54 -12.03
N SER A 71 -14.53 -12.50 -11.28
CA SER A 71 -13.73 -13.52 -10.57
C SER A 71 -12.89 -14.39 -11.50
N ASP A 72 -13.33 -14.55 -12.76
CA ASP A 72 -12.65 -15.34 -13.78
C ASP A 72 -11.23 -14.80 -14.04
N GLY A 73 -10.23 -15.61 -13.72
CA GLY A 73 -8.82 -15.26 -13.87
C GLY A 73 -8.19 -14.55 -12.67
N CYS A 74 -8.98 -14.14 -11.66
CA CYS A 74 -8.45 -13.59 -10.41
C CYS A 74 -7.52 -14.62 -9.73
N PRO A 75 -6.24 -14.30 -9.50
CA PRO A 75 -5.32 -15.25 -8.87
C PRO A 75 -5.78 -15.64 -7.47
N PHE A 76 -6.38 -14.72 -6.70
CA PHE A 76 -6.86 -15.03 -5.36
C PHE A 76 -8.06 -15.97 -5.36
N CYS A 77 -9.04 -15.79 -6.26
CA CYS A 77 -10.16 -16.72 -6.41
C CYS A 77 -9.67 -18.12 -6.81
N ARG A 78 -8.69 -18.20 -7.73
CA ARG A 78 -8.10 -19.49 -8.14
C ARG A 78 -7.42 -20.24 -6.98
N LEU A 79 -6.81 -19.54 -6.02
CA LEU A 79 -6.25 -20.17 -4.82
C LEU A 79 -7.33 -20.83 -3.94
N LEU A 80 -8.59 -20.35 -4.03
CA LEU A 80 -9.72 -20.85 -3.26
C LEU A 80 -10.46 -21.99 -3.97
N GLU A 81 -10.50 -21.96 -5.30
CA GLU A 81 -11.20 -22.95 -6.12
C GLU A 81 -10.38 -24.23 -6.36
N GLY A 82 -9.05 -24.13 -6.33
CA GLY A 82 -8.16 -25.27 -6.56
C GLY A 82 -8.21 -26.32 -5.45
N GLN A 83 -7.91 -27.57 -5.77
CA GLN A 83 -7.69 -28.64 -4.77
C GLN A 83 -6.28 -28.61 -4.15
N GLN A 84 -5.54 -27.52 -4.34
CA GLN A 84 -4.18 -27.38 -3.83
C GLN A 84 -4.21 -27.23 -2.31
N SER A 85 -3.20 -27.81 -1.65
CA SER A 85 -3.02 -27.62 -0.22
C SER A 85 -2.65 -26.17 0.10
N ASP A 86 -2.89 -25.75 1.34
CA ASP A 86 -2.46 -24.41 1.76
C ASP A 86 -0.93 -24.21 1.70
N ASP A 87 -0.15 -25.31 1.65
CA ASP A 87 1.31 -25.28 1.49
C ASP A 87 1.72 -24.84 0.09
N GLU A 88 0.96 -25.28 -0.91
CA GLU A 88 1.16 -24.94 -2.31
C GLU A 88 0.62 -23.55 -2.64
N THR A 89 -0.47 -23.13 -1.99
CA THR A 89 -1.10 -21.81 -2.22
C THR A 89 -0.50 -20.70 -1.36
N LEU A 90 0.37 -21.04 -0.41
CA LEU A 90 0.95 -20.13 0.58
C LEU A 90 -0.06 -19.44 1.51
N ILE A 91 -1.26 -20.01 1.65
CA ILE A 91 -2.29 -19.52 2.57
C ILE A 91 -1.83 -19.79 4.01
N VAL A 92 -1.71 -18.75 4.82
CA VAL A 92 -1.22 -18.85 6.20
C VAL A 92 -2.35 -19.25 7.14
N ALA A 93 -3.52 -18.64 6.97
CA ALA A 93 -4.67 -18.86 7.83
C ALA A 93 -5.98 -18.52 7.13
N ARG A 94 -7.06 -19.13 7.62
CA ARG A 94 -8.43 -18.99 7.11
C ARG A 94 -9.36 -18.65 8.27
N ASP A 95 -10.37 -17.84 7.99
CA ASP A 95 -11.47 -17.49 8.90
C ASP A 95 -12.81 -17.77 8.21
N GLU A 96 -13.92 -17.25 8.74
CA GLU A 96 -15.24 -17.34 8.09
C GLU A 96 -15.37 -16.41 6.87
N GLN A 97 -14.83 -15.18 6.96
CA GLN A 97 -15.03 -14.12 5.95
C GLN A 97 -13.77 -13.80 5.15
N VAL A 98 -12.61 -14.08 5.72
CA VAL A 98 -11.31 -13.63 5.21
C VAL A 98 -10.27 -14.73 5.30
N PHE A 99 -9.17 -14.55 4.58
CA PHE A 99 -7.98 -15.39 4.70
C PHE A 99 -6.73 -14.54 4.59
N ALA A 100 -5.62 -15.09 5.09
CA ALA A 100 -4.29 -14.50 5.00
C ALA A 100 -3.40 -15.37 4.10
N VAL A 101 -2.71 -14.74 3.15
CA VAL A 101 -1.81 -15.42 2.19
C VAL A 101 -0.50 -14.67 2.09
N LEU A 102 0.62 -15.38 1.94
CA LEU A 102 1.90 -14.71 1.68
C LEU A 102 1.90 -14.00 0.33
N ASN A 103 2.57 -12.86 0.25
CA ASN A 103 2.85 -12.26 -1.04
C ASN A 103 4.00 -13.02 -1.73
N LEU A 104 3.77 -13.48 -2.97
CA LEU A 104 4.76 -14.18 -3.78
C LEU A 104 6.00 -13.32 -4.08
N TYR A 105 5.84 -12.00 -4.08
CA TYR A 105 6.91 -11.02 -4.30
C TYR A 105 7.03 -10.11 -3.05
N PRO A 106 7.55 -10.65 -1.93
CA PRO A 106 7.44 -10.00 -0.64
C PRO A 106 8.34 -8.76 -0.50
N TYR A 107 7.89 -7.78 0.29
CA TYR A 107 8.72 -6.62 0.60
C TYR A 107 9.82 -6.99 1.61
N ASN A 108 9.45 -7.79 2.61
CA ASN A 108 10.32 -8.41 3.60
C ASN A 108 9.76 -9.80 3.93
N PRO A 109 10.56 -10.72 4.50
CA PRO A 109 10.05 -11.98 5.01
C PRO A 109 8.86 -11.76 5.96
N GLY A 110 7.79 -12.53 5.77
CA GLY A 110 6.53 -12.36 6.50
C GLY A 110 5.58 -11.32 5.90
N HIS A 111 5.89 -10.73 4.73
CA HIS A 111 4.90 -9.94 3.97
C HIS A 111 3.73 -10.84 3.56
N LEU A 112 2.57 -10.58 4.15
CA LEU A 112 1.32 -11.25 3.83
C LEU A 112 0.24 -10.25 3.45
N MET A 113 -0.85 -10.77 2.91
CA MET A 113 -2.04 -10.03 2.53
C MET A 113 -3.24 -10.65 3.23
N VAL A 114 -4.14 -9.80 3.75
CA VAL A 114 -5.46 -10.19 4.28
C VAL A 114 -6.51 -9.78 3.26
N LEU A 115 -7.38 -10.71 2.87
CA LEU A 115 -8.38 -10.51 1.83
C LEU A 115 -9.72 -11.18 2.21
N PRO A 116 -10.86 -10.62 1.79
CA PRO A 116 -12.13 -11.33 1.86
C PRO A 116 -12.17 -12.51 0.87
N TYR A 117 -12.96 -13.53 1.19
CA TYR A 117 -13.27 -14.61 0.24
C TYR A 117 -14.06 -14.09 -0.96
N ARG A 118 -15.01 -13.19 -0.71
CA ARG A 118 -15.81 -12.56 -1.76
C ARG A 118 -14.91 -11.75 -2.68
N HIS A 119 -15.10 -11.91 -3.99
CA HIS A 119 -14.45 -11.08 -4.99
C HIS A 119 -15.04 -9.67 -4.93
N VAL A 120 -14.30 -8.74 -4.33
CA VAL A 120 -14.70 -7.34 -4.18
C VAL A 120 -13.47 -6.45 -4.32
N ALA A 121 -13.56 -5.43 -5.16
CA ALA A 121 -12.45 -4.57 -5.51
C ALA A 121 -12.28 -3.42 -4.51
N ASP A 122 -13.36 -2.68 -4.27
CA ASP A 122 -13.34 -1.44 -3.51
C ASP A 122 -13.54 -1.67 -2.02
N TYR A 123 -12.76 -0.96 -1.21
CA TYR A 123 -12.84 -1.03 0.25
C TYR A 123 -14.21 -0.58 0.78
N THR A 124 -14.87 0.35 0.10
CA THR A 124 -16.20 0.84 0.48
C THR A 124 -17.32 -0.15 0.20
N ASP A 125 -17.07 -1.17 -0.64
CA ASP A 125 -18.01 -2.24 -0.97
C ASP A 125 -17.93 -3.44 -0.01
N LEU A 126 -17.04 -3.39 1.00
CA LEU A 126 -17.04 -4.38 2.07
C LEU A 126 -18.31 -4.27 2.91
N THR A 127 -18.88 -5.41 3.24
CA THR A 127 -19.92 -5.46 4.27
C THR A 127 -19.32 -5.13 5.64
N ALA A 128 -20.15 -4.71 6.60
CA ALA A 128 -19.68 -4.44 7.96
C ALA A 128 -18.99 -5.67 8.60
N PRO A 129 -19.51 -6.91 8.48
CA PRO A 129 -18.81 -8.10 8.96
C PRO A 129 -17.44 -8.33 8.29
N GLU A 130 -17.34 -8.19 6.97
CA GLU A 130 -16.06 -8.34 6.26
C GLU A 130 -15.05 -7.28 6.69
N THR A 131 -15.50 -6.03 6.91
CA THR A 131 -14.63 -4.94 7.37
C THR A 131 -14.05 -5.25 8.76
N VAL A 132 -14.88 -5.74 9.68
CA VAL A 132 -14.43 -6.16 11.01
C VAL A 132 -13.45 -7.33 10.90
N ALA A 133 -13.80 -8.35 10.10
CA ALA A 133 -12.95 -9.52 9.90
C ALA A 133 -11.57 -9.14 9.33
N VAL A 134 -11.50 -8.30 8.29
CA VAL A 134 -10.23 -7.81 7.73
C VAL A 134 -9.39 -7.11 8.80
N ALA A 135 -10.00 -6.26 9.62
CA ALA A 135 -9.30 -5.53 10.68
C ALA A 135 -8.77 -6.47 11.78
N GLU A 136 -9.61 -7.38 12.28
CA GLU A 136 -9.24 -8.33 13.34
C GLU A 136 -8.18 -9.32 12.87
N PHE A 137 -8.32 -9.84 11.64
CA PHE A 137 -7.34 -10.75 11.04
C PHE A 137 -5.99 -10.06 10.79
N THR A 138 -6.01 -8.77 10.42
CA THR A 138 -4.80 -7.94 10.34
C THR A 138 -4.11 -7.78 11.69
N GLN A 139 -4.87 -7.51 12.76
CA GLN A 139 -4.29 -7.44 14.12
C GLN A 139 -3.68 -8.78 14.54
N ARG A 140 -4.36 -9.91 14.23
CA ARG A 140 -3.85 -11.25 14.51
C ARG A 140 -2.57 -11.53 13.72
N ALA A 141 -2.53 -11.21 12.43
CA ALA A 141 -1.33 -11.30 11.61
C ALA A 141 -0.14 -10.58 12.24
N MET A 142 -0.34 -9.35 12.72
CA MET A 142 0.74 -8.60 13.37
C MET A 142 1.21 -9.26 14.67
N ARG A 143 0.30 -9.81 15.50
CA ARG A 143 0.67 -10.54 16.73
C ARG A 143 1.46 -11.81 16.40
N VAL A 144 1.02 -12.57 15.40
CA VAL A 144 1.69 -13.77 14.90
C VAL A 144 3.10 -13.42 14.41
N ILE A 145 3.23 -12.44 13.52
CA ILE A 145 4.53 -12.03 12.97
C ILE A 145 5.46 -11.54 14.09
N ARG A 146 4.96 -10.77 15.06
CA ARG A 146 5.75 -10.36 16.23
C ARG A 146 6.31 -11.54 17.01
N SER A 147 5.50 -12.58 17.21
CA SER A 147 5.90 -13.77 17.97
C SER A 147 7.00 -14.59 17.29
N VAL A 148 7.11 -14.53 15.95
CA VAL A 148 8.06 -15.36 15.20
C VAL A 148 9.33 -14.63 14.78
N SER A 149 9.28 -13.31 14.54
CA SER A 149 10.39 -12.59 13.90
C SER A 149 10.72 -11.23 14.53
N ALA A 150 9.96 -10.78 15.53
CA ALA A 150 10.21 -9.56 16.29
C ALA A 150 10.57 -8.33 15.42
N PRO A 151 9.73 -7.93 14.43
CA PRO A 151 9.97 -6.72 13.66
C PRO A 151 9.88 -5.48 14.55
N HIS A 152 10.63 -4.45 14.17
CA HIS A 152 10.62 -3.14 14.86
C HIS A 152 9.36 -2.32 14.52
N GLY A 153 8.66 -2.68 13.44
CA GLY A 153 7.42 -2.00 13.03
C GLY A 153 6.71 -2.72 11.89
N PHE A 154 5.62 -2.11 11.41
CA PHE A 154 4.82 -2.62 10.30
C PHE A 154 4.40 -1.48 9.37
N ASN A 155 4.35 -1.76 8.07
CA ASN A 155 3.51 -1.00 7.15
C ASN A 155 2.25 -1.81 6.87
N ILE A 156 1.10 -1.15 6.97
CA ILE A 156 -0.20 -1.73 6.66
C ILE A 156 -0.85 -0.81 5.63
N GLY A 157 -1.36 -1.37 4.54
CA GLY A 157 -1.92 -0.53 3.48
C GLY A 157 -2.71 -1.29 2.43
N LEU A 158 -3.53 -0.54 1.71
CA LEU A 158 -4.32 -0.97 0.57
C LEU A 158 -4.01 -0.06 -0.60
N ASN A 159 -3.87 -0.63 -1.79
CA ASN A 159 -3.88 0.15 -3.03
C ASN A 159 -5.28 0.00 -3.64
N GLN A 160 -5.98 1.11 -3.87
CA GLN A 160 -7.35 1.12 -4.37
C GLN A 160 -7.39 1.65 -5.81
N GLY A 161 -7.77 0.77 -6.74
CA GLY A 161 -7.77 1.03 -8.18
C GLY A 161 -6.38 0.90 -8.85
N PRO A 162 -6.34 0.76 -10.20
CA PRO A 162 -5.10 0.51 -10.93
C PRO A 162 -4.04 1.61 -10.77
N VAL A 163 -4.46 2.87 -10.69
CA VAL A 163 -3.57 4.05 -10.61
C VAL A 163 -2.87 4.14 -9.25
N ALA A 164 -3.50 3.65 -8.18
CA ALA A 164 -2.87 3.56 -6.86
C ALA A 164 -1.79 2.46 -6.78
N GLY A 165 -1.56 1.72 -7.87
CA GLY A 165 -0.55 0.67 -7.92
C GLY A 165 -1.03 -0.69 -7.41
N ALA A 166 -2.34 -0.93 -7.39
CA ALA A 166 -2.90 -2.24 -7.14
C ALA A 166 -2.52 -3.18 -8.29
N GLY A 167 -1.71 -4.20 -8.02
CA GLY A 167 -1.38 -5.22 -9.02
C GLY A 167 -2.64 -5.99 -9.44
N ILE A 168 -3.44 -6.42 -8.45
CA ILE A 168 -4.70 -7.14 -8.67
C ILE A 168 -5.84 -6.22 -8.23
N ALA A 169 -6.19 -5.25 -9.06
CA ALA A 169 -7.12 -4.19 -8.68
C ALA A 169 -8.57 -4.67 -8.43
N ALA A 170 -8.98 -5.79 -9.04
CA ALA A 170 -10.35 -6.31 -8.95
C ALA A 170 -10.66 -7.04 -7.63
N HIS A 171 -9.66 -7.33 -6.79
CA HIS A 171 -9.87 -8.04 -5.53
C HIS A 171 -9.02 -7.41 -4.43
N LEU A 172 -9.70 -6.81 -3.46
CA LEU A 172 -9.15 -6.13 -2.31
C LEU A 172 -8.18 -7.03 -1.53
N HIS A 173 -7.02 -6.46 -1.22
CA HIS A 173 -6.00 -7.12 -0.40
C HIS A 173 -5.25 -6.10 0.45
N GLN A 174 -5.32 -6.26 1.77
CA GLN A 174 -4.58 -5.43 2.72
C GLN A 174 -3.21 -6.03 2.98
N HIS A 175 -2.18 -5.29 2.62
CA HIS A 175 -0.80 -5.67 2.88
C HIS A 175 -0.46 -5.50 4.36
N VAL A 176 0.23 -6.49 4.93
CA VAL A 176 0.88 -6.44 6.24
C VAL A 176 2.37 -6.73 6.03
N VAL A 177 3.19 -5.68 6.13
CA VAL A 177 4.62 -5.75 5.84
C VAL A 177 5.42 -5.50 7.11
N PRO A 178 6.10 -6.51 7.67
CA PRO A 178 7.00 -6.29 8.80
C PRO A 178 8.25 -5.51 8.38
N ARG A 179 8.74 -4.64 9.27
CA ARG A 179 9.87 -3.73 9.04
C ARG A 179 10.93 -3.84 10.13
N TRP A 180 12.19 -3.72 9.72
CA TRP A 180 13.34 -3.64 10.63
C TRP A 180 14.17 -2.41 10.32
N GLY A 181 14.88 -1.90 11.34
CA GLY A 181 15.85 -0.83 11.13
C GLY A 181 16.95 -1.31 10.19
N GLY A 182 17.20 -0.59 9.09
CA GLY A 182 18.21 -0.95 8.10
C GLY A 182 17.82 -2.08 7.13
N ASP A 183 16.53 -2.45 7.05
CA ASP A 183 16.06 -3.46 6.09
C ASP A 183 16.19 -3.03 4.61
N SER A 184 16.39 -1.73 4.38
CA SER A 184 16.80 -1.17 3.10
C SER A 184 18.31 -0.92 3.14
N ASN A 185 19.07 -1.68 2.35
CA ASN A 185 20.52 -1.54 2.23
C ASN A 185 20.93 -1.28 0.77
N PHE A 186 22.23 -1.29 0.48
CA PHE A 186 22.75 -1.01 -0.86
C PHE A 186 22.36 -2.07 -1.90
N MET A 187 22.03 -3.30 -1.50
CA MET A 187 21.79 -4.41 -2.44
C MET A 187 20.56 -4.17 -3.33
N PRO A 188 19.38 -3.76 -2.82
CA PRO A 188 18.26 -3.38 -3.68
C PRO A 188 18.50 -2.11 -4.50
N VAL A 189 19.29 -1.17 -3.97
CA VAL A 189 19.46 0.17 -4.56
C VAL A 189 20.47 0.18 -5.71
N ILE A 190 21.63 -0.47 -5.51
CA ILE A 190 22.73 -0.47 -6.48
C ILE A 190 22.71 -1.77 -7.28
N GLY A 191 22.55 -2.89 -6.58
CA GLY A 191 22.61 -4.22 -7.20
C GLY A 191 21.29 -4.69 -7.80
N HIS A 192 20.22 -3.90 -7.68
CA HIS A 192 18.85 -4.29 -8.06
C HIS A 192 18.47 -5.69 -7.58
N THR A 193 19.01 -6.10 -6.43
CA THR A 193 18.90 -7.46 -5.91
C THR A 193 18.42 -7.39 -4.47
N ARG A 194 17.35 -8.13 -4.16
CA ARG A 194 16.86 -8.25 -2.79
C ARG A 194 17.29 -9.57 -2.19
N VAL A 195 17.91 -9.52 -1.03
CA VAL A 195 18.26 -10.70 -0.24
C VAL A 195 17.11 -10.98 0.71
N LEU A 196 16.42 -12.10 0.51
CA LEU A 196 15.42 -12.62 1.43
C LEU A 196 16.03 -13.81 2.17
N PRO A 197 16.26 -13.72 3.50
CA PRO A 197 16.96 -14.76 4.25
C PRO A 197 16.15 -16.04 4.49
N GLN A 198 14.87 -16.08 4.07
CA GLN A 198 13.97 -17.21 4.33
C GLN A 198 13.11 -17.52 3.10
N LEU A 199 12.93 -18.82 2.83
CA LEU A 199 12.06 -19.29 1.75
C LEU A 199 10.58 -19.05 2.08
N LEU A 200 9.74 -18.88 1.06
CA LEU A 200 8.30 -18.66 1.24
C LEU A 200 7.62 -19.83 1.94
N GLY A 201 7.92 -21.07 1.54
CA GLY A 201 7.34 -22.26 2.19
C GLY A 201 7.71 -22.37 3.67
N ASP A 202 8.96 -22.07 4.02
CA ASP A 202 9.42 -22.08 5.42
C ASP A 202 8.76 -20.96 6.23
N THR A 203 8.66 -19.77 5.64
CA THR A 203 7.97 -18.61 6.23
C THR A 203 6.49 -18.94 6.48
N ARG A 204 5.84 -19.58 5.51
CA ARG A 204 4.43 -19.95 5.57
C ARG A 204 4.16 -20.91 6.72
N ARG A 205 4.92 -22.01 6.81
CA ARG A 205 4.80 -22.97 7.91
C ARG A 205 5.04 -22.32 9.27
N LEU A 206 6.11 -21.53 9.40
CA LEU A 206 6.41 -20.82 10.66
C LEU A 206 5.26 -19.92 11.12
N LEU A 207 4.66 -19.17 10.20
CA LEU A 207 3.52 -18.29 10.50
C LEU A 207 2.24 -19.07 10.77
N ALA A 208 1.93 -20.11 9.97
CA ALA A 208 0.74 -20.93 10.15
C ALA A 208 0.76 -21.66 11.51
N ASP A 209 1.89 -22.24 11.89
CA ASP A 209 2.06 -22.90 13.19
C ASP A 209 1.90 -21.90 14.34
N ALA A 210 2.46 -20.69 14.20
CA ALA A 210 2.29 -19.63 15.20
C ALA A 210 0.86 -19.09 15.27
N TRP A 211 0.14 -19.10 14.14
CA TRP A 211 -1.26 -18.70 14.07
C TRP A 211 -2.16 -19.60 14.92
N GLN A 212 -1.91 -20.91 14.89
CA GLN A 212 -2.64 -21.91 15.68
C GLN A 212 -2.35 -21.83 17.18
N ARG A 213 -1.13 -21.41 17.58
CA ARG A 213 -0.74 -21.30 18.99
C ARG A 213 -1.30 -20.05 19.70
N LEU A 214 -1.73 -19.04 18.93
CA LEU A 214 -2.18 -17.74 19.44
C LEU A 214 -3.72 -17.62 19.48
N GLU A 215 -4.42 -18.74 19.61
CA GLU A 215 -5.86 -18.78 19.92
C GLU A 215 -6.17 -18.31 21.35
#